data_AF-A0A3B8WE01-F1
#
_entry.id   AF-A0A3B8WE01-F1
#
_cell.length_a   1.000
_cell.length_b   1.000
_cell.length_c   1.000
_cell.angle_alpha   90.00
_cell.angle_beta   90.00
_cell.angle_gamma   90.00
#
_symmetry.space_group_name_H-M   'P 1'
#
loop_
_entity.id
_entity.type
_entity.pdbx_description
1 polymer ?
#
loop_
_entity_poly.entity_id
_entity_poly.type
_entity_poly.pdbx_seq_one_letter_code
_entity_poly.pdbx_strand_id
1 'polypeptide(L)'
;MNAAVKPETSVSAVFGKPDERELRDRMKKELPADTLKPQTWRVIWFLPLQAIIWGGLAVILMAGLPWYANLALALLVGHTIGCQALLAHEVLHGALGMSRRWQNVFGWLGFGPLLVPPEFWRKWHNVVHHGNTNTGDTDPDSFGTLRRYKTNPGQKKFHKLAPGSGTWYSYLF
;
A
#
# COMPACT_ATOMS: atom_id res chain seq x y z
N MET A 1 27.30 -11.19 -0.25
CA MET A 1 27.97 -11.67 0.99
C MET A 1 27.20 -11.07 2.16
N ASN A 2 26.39 -11.89 2.84
CA ASN A 2 25.55 -11.45 3.95
C ASN A 2 26.46 -11.23 5.16
N ALA A 3 26.71 -9.98 5.54
CA ALA A 3 27.33 -9.68 6.82
C ALA A 3 26.32 -10.06 7.90
N ALA A 4 26.58 -11.18 8.58
CA ALA A 4 25.82 -11.57 9.76
C ALA A 4 26.05 -10.49 10.84
N VAL A 5 25.04 -9.66 11.06
CA VAL A 5 25.00 -8.70 12.17
C VAL A 5 25.05 -9.53 13.46
N LYS A 6 26.14 -9.41 14.22
CA LYS A 6 26.22 -10.01 15.55
C LYS A 6 25.21 -9.31 16.46
N PRO A 7 24.28 -10.03 17.11
CA PRO A 7 23.32 -9.39 18.01
C PRO A 7 24.10 -8.82 19.21
N GLU A 8 23.96 -7.51 19.44
CA GLU A 8 24.42 -6.91 20.68
C GLU A 8 23.64 -7.49 21.86
N THR A 9 24.30 -7.59 23.02
CA THR A 9 23.72 -8.09 24.28
C THR A 9 22.38 -7.42 24.56
N SER A 10 21.34 -8.25 24.69
CA SER A 10 19.95 -7.83 24.84
C SER A 10 19.76 -6.97 26.09
N VAL A 11 19.78 -5.65 25.92
CA VAL A 11 19.17 -4.73 26.88
C VAL A 11 17.68 -5.04 26.90
N SER A 12 17.09 -5.19 28.09
CA SER A 12 15.65 -5.40 28.26
C SER A 12 14.89 -4.34 27.43
N ALA A 13 14.15 -4.77 26.42
CA ALA A 13 13.39 -3.86 25.56
C ALA A 13 12.34 -3.13 26.39
N VAL A 14 12.49 -1.81 26.55
CA VAL A 14 11.46 -0.95 27.13
C VAL A 14 10.46 -0.62 26.02
N PHE A 15 9.35 -1.35 25.97
CA PHE A 15 8.30 -1.12 24.98
C PHE A 15 7.58 0.20 25.23
N GLY A 16 7.19 0.91 24.15
CA GLY A 16 6.35 2.11 24.21
C GLY A 16 7.10 3.44 24.39
N LYS A 17 8.44 3.43 24.34
CA LYS A 17 9.22 4.68 24.22
C LYS A 17 9.19 5.15 22.75
N PRO A 18 9.03 6.45 22.46
CA PRO A 18 9.22 6.97 21.11
C PRO A 18 10.70 6.90 20.73
N ASP A 19 11.08 5.83 20.03
CA ASP A 19 12.44 5.49 19.62
C ASP A 19 12.60 5.44 18.09
N GLU A 20 11.66 6.03 17.34
CA GLU A 20 11.56 5.87 15.88
C GLU A 20 12.81 6.41 15.16
N ARG A 21 13.38 7.51 15.66
CA ARG A 21 14.61 8.09 15.12
C ARG A 21 15.81 7.17 15.35
N GLU A 22 15.94 6.65 16.57
CA GLU A 22 17.01 5.73 16.94
C GLU A 22 16.93 4.45 16.09
N LEU A 23 15.72 3.89 15.94
CA LEU A 23 15.47 2.75 15.07
C LEU A 23 15.83 3.04 13.61
N ARG A 24 15.44 4.20 13.06
CA ARG A 24 15.80 4.58 11.68
C ARG A 24 17.31 4.72 11.49
N ASP A 25 18.01 5.30 12.45
CA ASP A 25 19.46 5.48 12.39
C ASP A 25 20.19 4.14 12.51
N ARG A 26 19.73 3.24 13.38
CA ARG A 26 20.20 1.86 13.47
C ARG A 26 19.94 1.07 12.17
N MET A 27 18.74 1.15 11.60
CA MET A 27 18.42 0.50 10.33
C MET A 27 19.36 0.96 9.21
N LYS A 28 19.67 2.26 9.11
CA LYS A 28 20.63 2.77 8.10
C LYS A 28 22.05 2.24 8.30
N LYS A 29 22.45 1.98 9.54
CA LYS A 29 23.78 1.47 9.90
C LYS A 29 23.89 -0.04 9.70
N GLU A 30 22.84 -0.79 10.06
CA GLU A 30 22.83 -2.26 10.10
C GLU A 30 22.41 -2.88 8.75
N LEU A 31 21.58 -2.19 7.95
CA LEU A 31 21.14 -2.71 6.66
C LEU A 31 22.19 -2.49 5.56
N PRO A 32 22.30 -3.42 4.58
CA PRO A 32 23.13 -3.22 3.39
C PRO A 32 22.82 -1.89 2.68
N ALA A 33 23.86 -1.17 2.24
CA ALA A 33 23.71 0.17 1.66
C ALA A 33 22.84 0.21 0.39
N ASP A 34 22.73 -0.91 -0.33
CA ASP A 34 21.84 -1.08 -1.48
C ASP A 34 20.36 -1.23 -1.11
N THR A 35 20.03 -1.59 0.13
CA THR A 35 18.65 -1.66 0.65
C THR A 35 17.91 -0.34 0.53
N LEU A 36 18.64 0.77 0.67
CA LEU A 36 18.09 2.13 0.66
C LEU A 36 18.25 2.83 -0.70
N LYS A 37 18.84 2.16 -1.70
CA LYS A 37 19.02 2.75 -3.02
C LYS A 37 17.67 2.82 -3.76
N PRO A 38 17.38 3.93 -4.44
CA PRO A 38 16.18 4.04 -5.26
C PRO A 38 16.10 2.95 -6.34
N GLN A 39 14.90 2.41 -6.56
CA GLN A 39 14.63 1.35 -7.53
C GLN A 39 13.96 1.90 -8.79
N THR A 40 14.55 2.93 -9.40
CA THR A 40 13.94 3.71 -10.50
C THR A 40 13.47 2.86 -11.68
N TRP A 41 14.20 1.77 -12.00
CA TRP A 41 13.88 0.89 -13.12
C TRP A 41 12.47 0.29 -13.04
N ARG A 42 11.90 0.12 -11.83
CA ARG A 42 10.56 -0.45 -11.61
C ARG A 42 9.45 0.36 -12.28
N VAL A 43 9.71 1.63 -12.65
CA VAL A 43 8.76 2.45 -13.41
C VAL A 43 8.32 1.79 -14.72
N ILE A 44 9.16 0.96 -15.32
CA ILE A 44 8.84 0.27 -16.57
C ILE A 44 7.60 -0.61 -16.46
N TRP A 45 7.27 -1.09 -15.25
CA TRP A 45 6.08 -1.90 -15.01
C TRP A 45 4.76 -1.16 -15.26
N PHE A 46 4.75 0.18 -15.28
CA PHE A 46 3.58 0.92 -15.74
C PHE A 46 3.20 0.61 -17.18
N LEU A 47 4.15 0.22 -18.05
CA LEU A 47 3.86 -0.07 -19.46
C LEU A 47 2.94 -1.29 -19.65
N PRO A 48 3.30 -2.51 -19.18
CA PRO A 48 2.41 -3.66 -19.33
C PRO A 48 1.11 -3.50 -18.53
N LEU A 49 1.15 -2.86 -17.36
CA LEU A 49 -0.06 -2.60 -16.56
C LEU A 49 -1.04 -1.70 -17.31
N GLN A 50 -0.56 -0.58 -17.87
CA GLN A 50 -1.40 0.32 -18.68
C GLN A 50 -1.89 -0.37 -19.96
N ALA A 51 -1.07 -1.19 -20.61
CA ALA A 51 -1.48 -1.92 -21.79
C ALA A 51 -2.65 -2.87 -21.50
N ILE A 52 -2.61 -3.60 -20.39
CA ILE A 52 -3.70 -4.49 -19.95
C ILE A 52 -4.95 -3.67 -19.60
N ILE A 53 -4.81 -2.55 -18.89
CA ILE A 53 -5.95 -1.70 -18.50
C ILE A 53 -6.64 -1.11 -19.74
N TRP A 54 -5.91 -0.38 -20.58
CA TRP A 54 -6.49 0.28 -21.76
C TRP A 54 -6.93 -0.73 -22.82
N GLY A 55 -6.11 -1.76 -23.06
CA GLY A 55 -6.44 -2.82 -24.00
C GLY A 55 -7.66 -3.63 -23.56
N GLY A 56 -7.73 -4.01 -22.29
CA GLY A 56 -8.88 -4.72 -21.72
C GLY A 56 -10.16 -3.91 -21.82
N LEU A 57 -10.11 -2.61 -21.48
CA LEU A 57 -11.26 -1.70 -21.63
C LEU A 57 -11.69 -1.57 -23.11
N ALA A 58 -10.74 -1.40 -24.04
CA ALA A 58 -11.05 -1.31 -25.45
C ALA A 58 -11.71 -2.60 -25.98
N VAL A 59 -11.21 -3.77 -25.60
CA VAL A 59 -11.80 -5.06 -25.98
C VAL A 59 -13.21 -5.20 -25.43
N ILE A 60 -13.44 -4.88 -24.16
CA ILE A 60 -14.78 -4.93 -23.54
C ILE A 60 -15.76 -4.04 -24.31
N LEU A 61 -15.34 -2.85 -24.71
CA LEU A 61 -16.21 -1.87 -25.38
C LEU A 61 -16.44 -2.13 -26.87
N MET A 62 -15.50 -2.78 -27.57
CA MET A 62 -15.50 -2.82 -29.03
C MET A 62 -15.64 -4.22 -29.63
N ALA A 63 -15.29 -5.29 -28.92
CA ALA A 63 -15.19 -6.64 -29.51
C ALA A 63 -16.51 -7.42 -29.50
N GLY A 64 -17.59 -6.90 -28.90
CA GLY A 64 -18.90 -7.56 -28.88
C GLY A 64 -18.90 -8.93 -28.17
N LEU A 65 -18.04 -9.09 -27.17
CA LEU A 65 -17.88 -10.37 -26.46
C LEU A 65 -19.12 -10.75 -25.65
N PRO A 66 -19.36 -12.05 -25.43
CA PRO A 66 -20.40 -12.51 -24.51
C PRO A 66 -20.10 -12.05 -23.07
N TRP A 67 -21.16 -11.90 -22.26
CA TRP A 67 -21.07 -11.28 -20.94
C TRP A 67 -20.04 -11.92 -20.00
N TYR A 68 -19.85 -13.25 -20.06
CA TYR A 68 -18.90 -13.96 -19.19
C TYR A 68 -17.44 -13.67 -19.56
N ALA A 69 -17.14 -13.42 -20.85
CA ALA A 69 -15.81 -13.03 -21.29
C ALA A 69 -15.51 -11.59 -20.89
N ASN A 70 -16.51 -10.69 -20.99
CA ASN A 70 -16.40 -9.34 -20.46
C ASN A 70 -16.21 -9.34 -18.93
N LEU A 71 -16.87 -10.23 -18.20
CA LEU A 71 -16.67 -10.37 -16.76
C LEU A 71 -15.25 -10.82 -16.43
N ALA A 72 -14.71 -11.82 -17.12
CA ALA A 72 -13.34 -12.28 -16.91
C ALA A 72 -12.31 -11.16 -17.22
N LEU A 73 -12.51 -10.42 -18.30
CA LEU A 73 -11.67 -9.26 -18.63
C LEU A 73 -11.80 -8.14 -17.61
N ALA A 74 -13.01 -7.87 -17.11
CA ALA A 74 -13.22 -6.84 -16.08
C ALA A 74 -12.50 -7.19 -14.78
N LEU A 75 -12.50 -8.47 -14.37
CA LEU A 75 -11.71 -8.93 -13.21
C LEU A 75 -10.21 -8.76 -13.44
N LEU A 76 -9.70 -9.10 -14.64
CA LEU A 76 -8.30 -8.89 -14.99
C LEU A 76 -7.91 -7.39 -14.96
N VAL A 77 -8.74 -6.52 -15.55
CA VAL A 77 -8.52 -5.07 -15.54
C VAL A 77 -8.57 -4.53 -14.12
N GLY A 78 -9.57 -4.91 -13.33
CA GLY A 78 -9.70 -4.50 -11.93
C GLY A 78 -8.51 -4.92 -11.06
N HIS A 79 -8.06 -6.17 -11.19
CA HIS A 79 -6.85 -6.66 -10.54
C HIS A 79 -5.62 -5.83 -10.94
N THR A 80 -5.47 -5.56 -12.23
CA THR A 80 -4.34 -4.78 -12.78
C THR A 80 -4.34 -3.34 -12.28
N ILE A 81 -5.50 -2.71 -12.13
CA ILE A 81 -5.64 -1.38 -11.49
C ILE A 81 -5.12 -1.45 -10.04
N GLY A 82 -5.47 -2.49 -9.30
CA GLY A 82 -4.96 -2.73 -7.94
C GLY A 82 -3.42 -2.84 -7.91
N CYS A 83 -2.84 -3.65 -8.78
CA CYS A 83 -1.37 -3.75 -8.93
C CYS A 83 -0.72 -2.41 -9.28
N GLN A 84 -1.34 -1.64 -10.17
CA GLN A 84 -0.83 -0.32 -10.55
C GLN A 84 -0.92 0.70 -9.41
N ALA A 85 -1.96 0.63 -8.57
CA ALA A 85 -2.06 1.44 -7.35
C ALA A 85 -0.93 1.10 -6.35
N LEU A 86 -0.55 -0.17 -6.22
CA LEU A 86 0.61 -0.59 -5.39
C LEU A 86 1.94 -0.08 -5.97
N LEU A 87 2.11 -0.08 -7.30
CA LEU A 87 3.30 0.53 -7.91
C LEU A 87 3.34 2.05 -7.72
N ALA A 88 2.19 2.72 -7.82
CA ALA A 88 2.08 4.15 -7.52
C ALA A 88 2.32 4.46 -6.03
N HIS A 89 1.93 3.55 -5.12
CA HIS A 89 2.26 3.62 -3.69
C HIS A 89 3.78 3.68 -3.49
N GLU A 90 4.56 2.80 -4.14
CA GLU A 90 6.03 2.85 -4.09
C GLU A 90 6.59 4.18 -4.63
N VAL A 91 6.01 4.68 -5.73
CA VAL A 91 6.41 5.98 -6.31
C VAL A 91 6.16 7.12 -5.34
N LEU A 92 4.99 7.16 -4.70
CA LEU A 92 4.59 8.24 -3.80
C LEU A 92 5.29 8.18 -2.43
N HIS A 93 5.82 7.02 -2.05
CA HIS A 93 6.84 6.86 -0.99
C HIS A 93 8.22 7.39 -1.38
N GLY A 94 8.47 7.63 -2.67
CA GLY A 94 9.75 8.08 -3.17
C GLY A 94 10.76 6.95 -3.38
N ALA A 95 10.35 5.68 -3.31
CA ALA A 95 11.23 4.53 -3.47
C ALA A 95 11.90 4.46 -4.85
N LEU A 96 11.32 5.11 -5.87
CA LEU A 96 11.88 5.18 -7.22
C LEU A 96 12.79 6.41 -7.43
N GLY A 97 13.00 7.25 -6.42
CA GLY A 97 13.95 8.39 -6.48
C GLY A 97 13.56 9.50 -7.45
N MET A 98 12.28 9.58 -7.82
CA MET A 98 11.77 10.54 -8.80
C MET A 98 11.56 11.93 -8.20
N SER A 99 11.60 12.96 -9.05
CA SER A 99 11.18 14.32 -8.67
C SER A 99 9.69 14.36 -8.31
N ARG A 100 9.27 15.35 -7.50
CA ARG A 100 7.87 15.50 -7.06
C ARG A 100 6.88 15.55 -8.22
N ARG A 101 7.26 16.22 -9.32
CA ARG A 101 6.46 16.29 -10.55
C ARG A 101 6.21 14.89 -11.14
N TRP A 102 7.27 14.09 -11.30
CA TRP A 102 7.15 12.74 -11.84
C TRP A 102 6.40 11.80 -10.90
N GLN A 103 6.64 11.91 -9.59
CA GLN A 103 5.84 11.17 -8.63
C GLN A 103 4.34 11.50 -8.74
N ASN A 104 3.97 12.76 -8.98
CA ASN A 104 2.57 13.14 -9.17
C ASN A 104 1.98 12.57 -10.47
N VAL A 105 2.74 12.53 -11.57
CA VAL A 105 2.30 11.92 -12.82
C VAL A 105 2.00 10.43 -12.62
N PHE A 106 2.96 9.67 -12.09
CA PHE A 106 2.79 8.23 -11.86
C PHE A 106 1.81 7.93 -10.72
N GLY A 107 1.71 8.82 -9.74
CA GLY A 107 0.69 8.79 -8.71
C GLY A 107 -0.71 8.86 -9.31
N TRP A 108 -0.96 9.81 -10.23
CA TRP A 108 -2.24 9.90 -10.93
C TRP A 108 -2.48 8.72 -11.88
N LEU A 109 -1.43 8.17 -12.51
CA LEU A 109 -1.59 6.97 -13.33
C LEU A 109 -2.11 5.78 -12.51
N GLY A 110 -1.60 5.56 -11.29
CA GLY A 110 -2.06 4.43 -10.46
C GLY A 110 -3.30 4.71 -9.61
N PHE A 111 -3.39 5.88 -8.99
CA PHE A 111 -4.48 6.22 -8.07
C PHE A 111 -5.62 7.01 -8.72
N GLY A 112 -5.44 7.53 -9.94
CA GLY A 112 -6.49 8.23 -10.68
C GLY A 112 -7.76 7.41 -10.91
N PRO A 113 -7.68 6.12 -11.30
CA PRO A 113 -8.85 5.25 -11.39
C PRO A 113 -9.62 5.09 -10.07
N LEU A 114 -8.96 5.32 -8.93
CA LEU A 114 -9.54 5.25 -7.58
C LEU A 114 -9.93 6.63 -7.04
N LEU A 115 -9.78 7.69 -7.84
CA LEU A 115 -10.05 9.08 -7.47
C LEU A 115 -9.27 9.53 -6.22
N VAL A 116 -8.04 9.04 -6.05
CA VAL A 116 -7.16 9.39 -4.93
C VAL A 116 -6.03 10.30 -5.41
N PRO A 117 -6.07 11.62 -5.09
CA PRO A 117 -5.02 12.55 -5.51
C PRO A 117 -3.67 12.24 -4.83
N PRO A 118 -2.53 12.38 -5.53
CA PRO A 118 -1.19 12.13 -4.95
C PRO A 118 -0.89 12.92 -3.68
N GLU A 119 -1.35 14.17 -3.60
CA GLU A 119 -1.12 15.02 -2.41
C GLU A 119 -1.97 14.58 -1.22
N PHE A 120 -3.23 14.22 -1.46
CA PHE A 120 -4.10 13.64 -0.43
C PHE A 120 -3.52 12.32 0.07
N TRP A 121 -3.12 11.43 -0.83
CA TRP A 121 -2.52 10.15 -0.48
C TRP A 121 -1.27 10.33 0.39
N ARG A 122 -0.36 11.25 0.05
CA ARG A 122 0.84 11.49 0.87
C ARG A 122 0.48 12.05 2.25
N LYS A 123 -0.51 12.94 2.34
CA LYS A 123 -0.93 13.47 3.63
C LYS A 123 -1.56 12.37 4.49
N TRP A 124 -2.48 11.59 3.94
CA TRP A 124 -3.16 10.50 4.63
C TRP A 124 -2.18 9.37 4.99
N HIS A 125 -1.55 8.77 3.99
CA HIS A 125 -0.77 7.56 4.14
C HIS A 125 0.64 7.82 4.72
N ASN A 126 1.39 8.80 4.20
CA ASN A 126 2.77 9.01 4.63
C ASN A 126 2.89 9.80 5.94
N VAL A 127 1.99 10.75 6.17
CA VAL A 127 2.07 11.61 7.36
C VAL A 127 1.19 11.09 8.49
N VAL A 128 -0.09 10.81 8.23
CA VAL A 128 -1.01 10.40 9.29
C VAL A 128 -0.85 8.91 9.60
N HIS A 129 -1.04 8.01 8.63
CA HIS A 129 -0.91 6.57 8.84
C HIS A 129 0.51 6.19 9.25
N HIS A 130 1.55 6.46 8.43
CA HIS A 130 2.92 6.08 8.79
C HIS A 130 3.50 6.81 10.00
N GLY A 131 2.95 7.97 10.37
CA GLY A 131 3.28 8.63 11.63
C GLY A 131 2.66 7.96 12.85
N ASN A 132 1.63 7.13 12.66
CA ASN A 132 0.88 6.49 13.74
C ASN A 132 0.72 4.96 13.54
N THR A 133 1.45 4.32 12.62
CA THR A 133 1.14 2.95 12.17
C THR A 133 0.90 2.00 13.34
N ASN A 134 -0.22 1.27 13.30
CA ASN A 134 -0.66 0.33 14.33
C ASN A 134 -0.95 0.95 15.71
N THR A 135 -1.00 2.27 15.83
CA THR A 135 -1.42 2.95 17.05
C THR A 135 -2.94 3.02 17.07
N GLY A 136 -3.55 2.20 17.92
CA GLY A 136 -4.93 1.74 17.74
C GLY A 136 -5.99 2.81 17.47
N ASP A 137 -6.01 3.96 18.14
CA ASP A 137 -7.05 4.97 17.91
C ASP A 137 -6.56 6.21 17.12
N THR A 138 -5.27 6.28 16.77
CA THR A 138 -4.69 7.41 16.03
C THR A 138 -4.31 7.07 14.59
N ASP A 139 -4.07 5.79 14.30
CA ASP A 139 -3.86 5.30 12.93
C ASP A 139 -5.21 5.24 12.19
N PRO A 140 -5.41 6.07 11.14
CA PRO A 140 -6.65 6.09 10.38
C PRO A 140 -6.91 4.80 9.60
N ASP A 141 -5.87 3.99 9.34
CA ASP A 141 -5.97 2.73 8.61
C ASP A 141 -6.06 1.52 9.57
N SER A 142 -6.11 1.76 10.89
CA SER A 142 -6.26 0.70 11.88
C SER A 142 -7.72 0.40 12.24
N PHE A 143 -7.97 -0.82 12.73
CA PHE A 143 -9.28 -1.25 13.20
C PHE A 143 -9.59 -0.82 14.65
N GLY A 144 -8.86 0.14 15.24
CA GLY A 144 -9.11 0.53 16.62
C GLY A 144 -8.41 -0.36 17.66
N THR A 145 -8.70 -0.09 18.93
CA THR A 145 -8.25 -0.93 20.06
C THR A 145 -9.29 -1.99 20.45
N LEU A 146 -8.86 -3.07 21.11
CA LEU A 146 -9.79 -4.05 21.69
C LEU A 146 -10.77 -3.40 22.69
N ARG A 147 -10.33 -2.35 23.39
CA ARG A 147 -11.18 -1.53 24.25
C ARG A 147 -12.30 -0.88 23.45
N ARG A 148 -11.97 -0.18 22.36
CA ARG A 148 -12.95 0.45 21.46
C ARG A 148 -13.91 -0.57 20.85
N TYR A 149 -13.41 -1.74 20.45
CA TYR A 149 -14.26 -2.84 19.99
C TYR A 149 -15.29 -3.28 21.05
N LYS A 150 -14.89 -3.36 22.31
CA LYS A 150 -15.79 -3.74 23.42
C LYS A 150 -16.80 -2.65 23.76
N THR A 151 -16.40 -1.38 23.72
CA THR A 151 -17.23 -0.25 24.18
C THR A 151 -18.10 0.39 23.10
N ASN A 152 -17.78 0.22 21.81
CA ASN A 152 -18.54 0.80 20.70
C ASN A 152 -19.21 -0.29 19.84
N PRO A 153 -20.41 -0.78 20.23
CA PRO A 153 -21.09 -1.87 19.53
C PRO A 153 -21.45 -1.55 18.07
N GLY A 154 -21.59 -0.27 17.71
CA GLY A 154 -21.86 0.15 16.33
C GLY A 154 -20.72 -0.17 15.36
N GLN A 155 -19.48 -0.11 15.83
CA GLN A 155 -18.30 -0.40 15.00
C GLN A 155 -18.05 -1.90 14.79
N LYS A 156 -18.65 -2.77 15.60
CA LYS A 156 -18.53 -4.24 15.42
C LYS A 156 -19.01 -4.73 14.06
N LYS A 157 -19.97 -4.03 13.44
CA LYS A 157 -20.46 -4.37 12.09
C LYS A 157 -19.40 -4.12 11.02
N PHE A 158 -18.60 -3.07 11.16
CA PHE A 158 -17.53 -2.76 10.21
C PHE A 158 -16.47 -3.87 10.19
N HIS A 159 -16.06 -4.37 11.37
CA HIS A 159 -15.10 -5.46 11.46
C HIS A 159 -15.59 -6.78 10.85
N LYS A 160 -16.90 -7.01 10.75
CA LYS A 160 -17.45 -8.19 10.05
C LYS A 160 -17.28 -8.16 8.54
N LEU A 161 -17.03 -6.98 7.98
CA LEU A 161 -16.76 -6.79 6.56
C LEU A 161 -15.26 -6.77 6.26
N ALA A 162 -14.41 -6.74 7.30
CA ALA A 162 -12.97 -6.71 7.13
C ALA A 162 -12.42 -8.07 6.65
N PRO A 163 -11.28 -8.07 5.93
CA PRO A 163 -10.53 -9.28 5.62
C PRO A 163 -10.22 -10.07 6.90
N GLY A 164 -10.35 -11.40 6.83
CA GLY A 164 -10.08 -12.28 7.98
C GLY A 164 -11.12 -12.24 9.11
N SER A 165 -12.27 -11.60 8.91
CA SER A 165 -13.34 -11.54 9.92
C SER A 165 -14.09 -12.86 10.15
N GLY A 166 -13.85 -13.88 9.31
CA GLY A 166 -14.52 -15.18 9.38
C GLY A 166 -15.96 -15.17 8.85
N THR A 167 -16.40 -14.08 8.21
CA THR A 167 -17.68 -14.02 7.50
C THR A 167 -17.52 -14.39 6.03
N TRP A 168 -18.60 -14.80 5.35
CA TRP A 168 -18.55 -15.18 3.93
C TRP A 168 -17.99 -14.06 3.02
N TYR A 169 -18.21 -12.80 3.38
CA TYR A 169 -17.73 -11.65 2.62
C TYR A 169 -16.21 -11.46 2.74
N SER A 170 -15.60 -11.93 3.83
CA SER A 170 -14.15 -11.87 4.03
C SER A 170 -13.33 -12.70 3.04
N TYR A 171 -13.96 -13.60 2.27
CA TYR A 171 -13.33 -14.35 1.18
C TYR A 171 -13.20 -13.57 -0.14
N LEU A 172 -13.75 -12.34 -0.20
CA LEU A 172 -13.69 -11.47 -1.38
C LEU A 172 -12.58 -10.41 -1.28
N PHE A 173 -11.72 -10.50 -0.26
CA PHE A 173 -10.53 -9.67 -0.04
C PHE A 173 -9.32 -10.55 0.20
#